data_AF-A0A966N7N5-F1
#
_entry.id   AF-A0A966N7N5-F1
#
_cell.length_a   1.000
_cell.length_b   1.000
_cell.length_c   1.000
_cell.angle_alpha   90.00
_cell.angle_beta   90.00
_cell.angle_gamma   90.00
#
_symmetry.space_group_name_H-M   'P 1'
#
loop_
_entity.id
_entity.type
_entity.pdbx_description
1 polymer ?
#
loop_
_entity_poly.entity_id
_entity_poly.type
_entity_poly.pdbx_seq_one_letter_code
_entity_poly.pdbx_strand_id
1 'polypeptide(L)'
;NRVLAAIHQLDYRQIGLESFGKPGNYFARQVSRWSKQVQETTIPIPSALAQLIEWLPHHIPSDDETTLVHGDFRLDNLVFHPKDHTIMGVLDWELSTLGHPLADLSYQCMAWRIPPALWRGIGGLDLQYLGIPSEEDYIKAYEARTGRNANADWNFYMAYNFFRIAAILHGVAQRAVDGNASAQDAAENGKKAGLLAEIGLQGLRIH
;
A
#
# COMPACT_ATOMS: atom_id res chain seq x y z
N ASN A 1 7.79 -11.07 7.05
CA ASN A 1 6.36 -11.23 6.72
C ASN A 1 5.72 -12.55 7.19
N ARG A 2 6.20 -13.29 8.21
CA ARG A 2 5.53 -14.54 8.67
C ARG A 2 4.06 -14.33 9.04
N VAL A 3 3.77 -13.30 9.85
CA VAL A 3 2.40 -12.98 10.30
C VAL A 3 1.51 -12.56 9.14
N LEU A 4 2.00 -11.70 8.25
CA LEU A 4 1.27 -11.30 7.04
C LEU A 4 0.91 -12.50 6.16
N ALA A 5 1.88 -13.39 5.91
CA ALA A 5 1.66 -14.62 5.17
C ALA A 5 0.63 -15.54 5.83
N ALA A 6 0.58 -15.58 7.17
CA ALA A 6 -0.41 -16.36 7.90
C ALA A 6 -1.82 -15.77 7.75
N ILE A 7 -1.98 -14.44 7.84
CA ILE A 7 -3.25 -13.75 7.62
C ILE A 7 -3.78 -14.06 6.21
N HIS A 8 -2.93 -13.94 5.19
CA HIS A 8 -3.31 -14.20 3.79
C HIS A 8 -3.53 -15.69 3.46
N GLN A 9 -3.29 -16.60 4.40
CA GLN A 9 -3.55 -18.04 4.24
C GLN A 9 -4.77 -18.52 5.02
N LEU A 10 -5.41 -17.64 5.79
CA LEU A 10 -6.66 -17.98 6.45
C LEU A 10 -7.73 -18.30 5.41
N ASP A 11 -8.41 -19.42 5.59
CA ASP A 11 -9.68 -19.67 4.90
C ASP A 11 -10.74 -18.79 5.56
N TYR A 12 -10.92 -17.58 5.01
CA TYR A 12 -11.85 -16.59 5.52
C TYR A 12 -13.30 -17.10 5.54
N ARG A 13 -13.66 -18.09 4.70
CA ARG A 13 -14.99 -18.69 4.72
C ARG A 13 -15.17 -19.61 5.92
N GLN A 14 -14.17 -20.47 6.20
CA GLN A 14 -14.21 -21.38 7.36
C GLN A 14 -14.27 -20.64 8.69
N ILE A 15 -13.68 -19.44 8.78
CA ILE A 15 -13.74 -18.59 9.99
C ILE A 15 -14.93 -17.61 10.00
N GLY A 16 -15.87 -17.73 9.07
CA GLY A 16 -17.13 -16.97 9.09
C GLY A 16 -17.03 -15.51 8.59
N LEU A 17 -16.00 -15.18 7.81
CA LEU A 17 -15.77 -13.83 7.26
C LEU A 17 -16.19 -13.69 5.79
N GLU A 18 -17.00 -14.60 5.26
CA GLU A 18 -17.41 -14.58 3.84
C GLU A 18 -18.15 -13.29 3.44
N SER A 19 -18.89 -12.68 4.37
CA SER A 19 -19.61 -11.42 4.16
C SER A 19 -18.85 -10.16 4.61
N PHE A 20 -17.57 -10.30 5.03
CA PHE A 20 -16.78 -9.20 5.58
C PHE A 20 -16.38 -8.15 4.53
N GLY A 21 -16.34 -8.54 3.26
CA GLY A 21 -16.02 -7.65 2.15
C GLY A 21 -16.54 -8.21 0.82
N LYS A 22 -16.40 -7.44 -0.26
CA LYS A 22 -16.78 -7.92 -1.60
C LYS A 22 -15.60 -8.69 -2.21
N PRO A 23 -15.74 -9.98 -2.58
CA PRO A 23 -14.65 -10.72 -3.23
C PRO A 23 -14.43 -10.30 -4.69
N GLY A 24 -13.28 -10.69 -5.26
CA GLY A 24 -12.88 -10.44 -6.65
C GLY A 24 -12.66 -8.96 -6.97
N ASN A 25 -12.17 -8.62 -8.18
CA ASN A 25 -12.09 -7.24 -8.71
C ASN A 25 -11.56 -6.16 -7.74
N TYR A 26 -10.70 -6.53 -6.78
CA TYR A 26 -10.29 -5.66 -5.68
C TYR A 26 -9.62 -4.38 -6.21
N PHE A 27 -8.59 -4.53 -7.05
CA PHE A 27 -7.87 -3.38 -7.60
C PHE A 27 -8.76 -2.50 -8.46
N ALA A 28 -9.62 -3.07 -9.32
CA ALA A 28 -10.55 -2.28 -10.14
C ALA A 28 -11.44 -1.37 -9.29
N ARG A 29 -12.03 -1.91 -8.22
CA ARG A 29 -12.85 -1.11 -7.30
C ARG A 29 -12.05 -0.03 -6.59
N GLN A 30 -10.85 -0.37 -6.11
CA GLN A 30 -10.01 0.56 -5.36
C GLN A 30 -9.50 1.69 -6.27
N VAL A 31 -9.00 1.37 -7.46
CA VAL A 31 -8.56 2.35 -8.47
C VAL A 31 -9.71 3.28 -8.84
N SER A 32 -10.89 2.73 -9.14
CA SER A 32 -12.08 3.54 -9.44
C SER A 32 -12.46 4.47 -8.29
N ARG A 33 -12.53 3.96 -7.06
CA ARG A 33 -12.88 4.73 -5.86
C ARG A 33 -11.91 5.89 -5.62
N TRP A 34 -10.61 5.62 -5.59
CA TRP A 34 -9.60 6.63 -5.29
C TRP A 34 -9.46 7.66 -6.42
N SER A 35 -9.60 7.22 -7.69
CA SER A 35 -9.58 8.14 -8.84
C SER A 35 -10.73 9.14 -8.77
N LYS A 36 -11.94 8.64 -8.47
CA LYS A 36 -13.12 9.49 -8.27
C LYS A 36 -12.91 10.48 -7.13
N GLN A 37 -12.40 10.03 -5.98
CA GLN A 37 -12.13 10.92 -4.85
C GLN A 37 -11.13 12.02 -5.17
N VAL A 38 -10.09 11.74 -5.96
CA VAL A 38 -9.12 12.75 -6.40
C VAL A 38 -9.77 13.73 -7.38
N GLN A 39 -10.56 13.24 -8.34
CA GLN A 39 -11.24 14.06 -9.35
C GLN A 39 -12.32 14.98 -8.76
N GLU A 40 -12.88 14.64 -7.59
CA GLU A 40 -13.86 15.47 -6.87
C GLU A 40 -13.23 16.61 -6.05
N THR A 41 -11.89 16.67 -5.96
CA THR A 41 -11.17 17.75 -5.27
C THR A 41 -11.11 19.04 -6.11
N THR A 42 -10.93 20.18 -5.44
CA THR A 42 -10.80 21.50 -6.09
C THR A 42 -9.34 21.97 -6.18
N ILE A 43 -8.44 21.37 -5.40
CA ILE A 43 -7.01 21.67 -5.46
C ILE A 43 -6.33 21.02 -6.68
N PRO A 44 -5.24 21.61 -7.22
CA PRO A 44 -4.53 21.05 -8.37
C PRO A 44 -4.02 19.62 -8.12
N ILE A 45 -4.29 18.71 -9.06
CA ILE A 45 -3.82 17.31 -9.01
C ILE A 45 -2.35 17.25 -9.46
N PRO A 46 -1.44 16.64 -8.68
CA PRO A 46 -0.06 16.41 -9.11
C PRO A 46 0.02 15.62 -10.42
N SER A 47 0.91 16.03 -11.34
CA SER A 47 1.02 15.40 -12.67
C SER A 47 1.27 13.89 -12.63
N ALA A 48 2.11 13.41 -11.70
CA ALA A 48 2.37 11.99 -11.55
C ALA A 48 1.13 11.22 -11.05
N LEU A 49 0.33 11.82 -10.16
CA LEU A 49 -0.92 11.23 -9.68
C LEU A 49 -1.95 11.13 -10.81
N ALA A 50 -2.06 12.17 -11.64
CA ALA A 50 -2.93 12.16 -12.82
C ALA A 50 -2.53 11.05 -13.82
N GLN A 51 -1.23 10.85 -14.08
CA GLN A 51 -0.75 9.76 -14.94
C GLN A 51 -1.07 8.38 -14.37
N LEU A 52 -0.95 8.18 -13.05
CA LEU A 52 -1.33 6.91 -12.42
C LEU A 52 -2.84 6.64 -12.51
N ILE A 53 -3.68 7.68 -12.37
CA ILE A 53 -5.15 7.58 -12.55
C ILE A 53 -5.49 7.09 -13.96
N GLU A 54 -4.77 7.55 -14.98
CA GLU A 54 -4.98 7.12 -16.36
C GLU A 54 -4.44 5.71 -16.63
N TRP A 55 -3.26 5.39 -16.09
CA TRP A 55 -2.56 4.14 -16.39
C TRP A 55 -3.18 2.92 -15.70
N LEU A 56 -3.49 3.02 -14.40
CA LEU A 56 -3.89 1.88 -13.57
C LEU A 56 -5.11 1.10 -14.08
N PRO A 57 -6.22 1.74 -14.54
CA PRO A 57 -7.39 1.01 -15.04
C PRO A 57 -7.11 0.07 -16.21
N HIS A 58 -6.07 0.36 -17.00
CA HIS A 58 -5.74 -0.39 -18.22
C HIS A 58 -4.73 -1.53 -18.00
N HIS A 59 -4.17 -1.64 -16.79
CA HIS A 59 -3.07 -2.56 -16.48
C HIS A 59 -3.35 -3.44 -15.26
N ILE A 60 -4.63 -3.57 -14.88
CA ILE A 60 -5.03 -4.42 -13.76
C ILE A 60 -4.71 -5.89 -14.10
N PRO A 61 -3.92 -6.60 -13.26
CA PRO A 61 -3.66 -8.02 -13.45
C PRO A 61 -4.94 -8.84 -13.51
N SER A 62 -4.93 -9.91 -14.29
CA SER A 62 -6.09 -10.80 -14.43
C SER A 62 -6.36 -11.66 -13.19
N ASP A 63 -5.41 -11.73 -12.26
CA ASP A 63 -5.55 -12.44 -10.99
C ASP A 63 -6.53 -11.70 -10.07
N ASP A 64 -7.58 -12.39 -9.63
CA ASP A 64 -8.62 -11.88 -8.75
C ASP A 64 -8.62 -12.54 -7.36
N GLU A 65 -7.50 -13.18 -6.99
CA GLU A 65 -7.32 -13.81 -5.69
C GLU A 65 -7.82 -12.91 -4.55
N THR A 66 -8.56 -13.52 -3.63
CA THR A 66 -9.18 -12.84 -2.50
C THR A 66 -8.81 -13.53 -1.20
N THR A 67 -8.23 -12.78 -0.28
CA THR A 67 -7.93 -13.20 1.09
C THR A 67 -8.45 -12.16 2.08
N LEU A 68 -8.37 -12.45 3.38
CA LEU A 68 -8.38 -11.38 4.38
C LEU A 68 -7.16 -10.50 4.16
N VAL A 69 -7.36 -9.18 4.07
CA VAL A 69 -6.30 -8.17 4.02
C VAL A 69 -6.50 -7.21 5.18
N HIS A 70 -5.40 -6.77 5.77
CA HIS A 70 -5.39 -5.80 6.86
C HIS A 70 -5.61 -4.37 6.36
N GLY A 71 -5.07 -4.01 5.18
CA GLY A 71 -5.21 -2.69 4.57
C GLY A 71 -4.25 -1.60 5.10
N ASP A 72 -3.59 -1.85 6.23
CA ASP A 72 -2.55 -1.01 6.83
C ASP A 72 -1.54 -1.85 7.64
N PHE A 73 -1.06 -2.96 7.06
CA PHE A 73 -0.12 -3.84 7.76
C PHE A 73 1.29 -3.21 7.81
N ARG A 74 1.70 -2.71 8.97
CA ARG A 74 2.98 -2.03 9.17
C ARG A 74 3.51 -2.18 10.59
N LEU A 75 4.80 -1.89 10.76
CA LEU A 75 5.55 -2.22 11.98
C LEU A 75 4.95 -1.62 13.26
N ASP A 76 4.37 -0.42 13.19
CA ASP A 76 3.73 0.27 14.32
C ASP A 76 2.32 -0.23 14.66
N ASN A 77 1.70 -1.02 13.78
CA ASN A 77 0.52 -1.83 14.13
C ASN A 77 0.93 -3.21 14.72
N LEU A 78 2.25 -3.38 14.92
CA LEU A 78 3.02 -4.45 15.55
C LEU A 78 3.06 -4.44 17.08
N VAL A 79 2.37 -5.33 17.80
CA VAL A 79 2.71 -5.54 19.23
C VAL A 79 3.73 -6.66 19.34
N PHE A 80 4.94 -6.33 19.78
CA PHE A 80 6.02 -7.30 20.02
C PHE A 80 6.08 -7.70 21.50
N HIS A 81 6.50 -8.95 21.73
CA HIS A 81 6.84 -9.41 23.06
C HIS A 81 8.02 -8.57 23.61
N PRO A 82 8.03 -8.15 24.88
CA PRO A 82 9.04 -7.22 25.40
C PRO A 82 10.46 -7.82 25.48
N LYS A 83 10.60 -9.14 25.33
CA LYS A 83 11.89 -9.85 25.50
C LYS A 83 12.41 -10.50 24.21
N ASP A 84 11.62 -10.56 23.16
CA ASP A 84 12.01 -11.21 21.90
C ASP A 84 11.24 -10.64 20.70
N HIS A 85 11.54 -11.11 19.50
CA HIS A 85 10.96 -10.59 18.26
C HIS A 85 9.61 -11.22 17.88
N THR A 86 8.93 -11.87 18.83
CA THR A 86 7.61 -12.47 18.59
C THR A 86 6.54 -11.39 18.52
N ILE A 87 5.76 -11.41 17.45
CA ILE A 87 4.56 -10.58 17.32
C ILE A 87 3.44 -11.22 18.14
N MET A 88 2.97 -10.52 19.18
CA MET A 88 1.88 -10.92 20.07
C MET A 88 0.51 -10.50 19.55
N GLY A 89 0.45 -9.42 18.76
CA GLY A 89 -0.79 -8.86 18.28
C GLY A 89 -0.61 -8.00 17.05
N VAL A 90 -1.65 -7.95 16.23
CA VAL A 90 -1.78 -7.06 15.08
C VAL A 90 -2.94 -6.12 15.40
N LEU A 91 -2.68 -4.82 15.41
CA LEU A 91 -3.63 -3.78 15.80
C LEU A 91 -4.27 -3.12 14.57
N ASP A 92 -5.30 -2.30 14.81
CA ASP A 92 -5.86 -1.39 13.81
C ASP A 92 -6.44 -2.05 12.55
N TRP A 93 -7.44 -2.91 12.76
CA TRP A 93 -8.14 -3.62 11.70
C TRP A 93 -9.24 -2.81 11.02
N GLU A 94 -9.33 -1.49 11.24
CA GLU A 94 -10.45 -0.69 10.75
C GLU A 94 -10.53 -0.59 9.22
N LEU A 95 -9.37 -0.74 8.55
CA LEU A 95 -9.25 -0.76 7.08
C LEU A 95 -9.28 -2.16 6.48
N SER A 96 -9.42 -3.20 7.32
CA SER A 96 -9.38 -4.57 6.87
C SER A 96 -10.62 -4.95 6.05
N THR A 97 -10.43 -5.84 5.09
CA THR A 97 -11.52 -6.30 4.21
C THR A 97 -11.14 -7.60 3.51
N LEU A 98 -12.00 -8.09 2.61
CA LEU A 98 -11.63 -9.11 1.63
C LEU A 98 -11.04 -8.43 0.39
N GLY A 99 -9.81 -8.81 0.04
CA GLY A 99 -9.07 -8.17 -1.03
C GLY A 99 -7.89 -8.99 -1.52
N HIS A 100 -7.12 -8.43 -2.45
CA HIS A 100 -6.00 -9.12 -3.04
C HIS A 100 -4.79 -9.10 -2.10
N PRO A 101 -4.17 -10.25 -1.75
CA PRO A 101 -3.09 -10.32 -0.75
C PRO A 101 -1.87 -9.48 -1.11
N LEU A 102 -1.57 -9.35 -2.41
CA LEU A 102 -0.43 -8.54 -2.88
C LEU A 102 -0.63 -7.03 -2.69
N ALA A 103 -1.86 -6.56 -2.42
CA ALA A 103 -2.10 -5.18 -2.01
C ALA A 103 -1.45 -4.87 -0.66
N ASP A 104 -1.55 -5.77 0.32
CA ASP A 104 -0.92 -5.59 1.62
C ASP A 104 0.59 -5.79 1.57
N LEU A 105 1.07 -6.80 0.82
CA LEU A 105 2.50 -7.06 0.68
C LEU A 105 3.22 -5.88 0.02
N SER A 106 2.70 -5.38 -1.10
CA SER A 106 3.31 -4.24 -1.81
C SER A 106 3.20 -2.94 -1.02
N TYR A 107 2.13 -2.73 -0.24
CA TYR A 107 2.01 -1.60 0.67
C TYR A 107 3.15 -1.60 1.71
N GLN A 108 3.45 -2.76 2.31
CA GLN A 108 4.58 -2.88 3.22
C GLN A 108 5.92 -2.63 2.49
N CYS A 109 6.06 -3.15 1.27
CA CYS A 109 7.29 -3.03 0.48
C CYS A 109 7.56 -1.60 0.00
N MET A 110 6.58 -0.69 0.01
CA MET A 110 6.80 0.73 -0.26
C MET A 110 7.92 1.32 0.62
N ALA A 111 8.08 0.85 1.85
CA ALA A 111 9.11 1.32 2.76
C ALA A 111 10.53 1.21 2.15
N TRP A 112 10.81 0.18 1.33
CA TRP A 112 12.11 0.02 0.67
C TRP A 112 12.36 1.06 -0.42
N ARG A 113 11.31 1.67 -0.98
CA ARG A 113 11.40 2.64 -2.08
C ARG A 113 11.26 4.08 -1.62
N ILE A 114 10.76 4.31 -0.42
CA ILE A 114 10.55 5.65 0.16
C ILE A 114 11.79 6.05 0.97
N PRO A 115 12.43 7.19 0.68
CA PRO A 115 13.50 7.72 1.52
C PRO A 115 12.99 8.15 2.92
N PRO A 116 13.78 7.98 4.00
CA PRO A 116 13.38 8.38 5.35
C PRO A 116 12.99 9.86 5.49
N ALA A 117 13.61 10.74 4.69
CA ALA A 117 13.33 12.18 4.70
C ALA A 117 11.98 12.55 4.06
N LEU A 118 11.44 11.68 3.20
CA LEU A 118 10.16 11.92 2.55
C LEU A 118 9.00 11.45 3.44
N TRP A 119 9.09 10.21 3.92
CA TRP A 119 8.07 9.62 4.75
C TRP A 119 8.61 8.38 5.46
N ARG A 120 7.72 7.48 5.93
CA ARG A 120 8.04 6.32 6.77
C ARG A 120 8.72 5.19 5.97
N GLY A 121 9.89 5.45 5.40
CA GLY A 121 10.64 4.50 4.58
C GLY A 121 12.11 4.37 4.98
N ILE A 122 12.77 3.41 4.34
CA ILE A 122 14.16 2.98 4.54
C ILE A 122 14.94 2.99 3.22
N GLY A 123 14.37 3.56 2.16
CA GLY A 123 15.00 3.65 0.85
C GLY A 123 16.29 4.45 0.88
N GLY A 124 17.34 3.92 0.23
CA GLY A 124 18.67 4.52 0.17
C GLY A 124 19.54 4.31 1.41
N LEU A 125 19.06 3.59 2.44
CA LEU A 125 19.89 3.17 3.57
C LEU A 125 20.74 1.94 3.20
N ASP A 126 21.85 1.75 3.91
CA ASP A 126 22.65 0.53 3.85
C ASP A 126 21.92 -0.59 4.62
N LEU A 127 21.02 -1.28 3.93
CA LEU A 127 20.18 -2.33 4.54
C LEU A 127 21.01 -3.52 5.04
N GLN A 128 22.09 -3.86 4.34
CA GLN A 128 22.96 -4.96 4.73
C GLN A 128 23.66 -4.65 6.06
N TYR A 129 24.22 -3.45 6.20
CA TYR A 129 24.82 -3.01 7.46
C TYR A 129 23.81 -2.98 8.60
N LEU A 130 22.57 -2.56 8.32
CA LEU A 130 21.48 -2.52 9.31
C LEU A 130 20.87 -3.89 9.62
N GLY A 131 21.28 -4.96 8.93
CA GLY A 131 20.69 -6.30 9.09
C GLY A 131 19.25 -6.39 8.60
N ILE A 132 18.82 -5.48 7.73
CA ILE A 132 17.49 -5.45 7.14
C ILE A 132 17.53 -6.20 5.80
N PRO A 133 16.60 -7.14 5.53
CA PRO A 133 16.57 -7.85 4.25
C PRO A 133 16.30 -6.90 3.07
N SER A 134 16.78 -7.27 1.89
CA SER A 134 16.41 -6.57 0.65
C SER A 134 14.90 -6.73 0.36
N GLU A 135 14.35 -5.86 -0.50
CA GLU A 135 12.95 -5.99 -0.97
C GLU A 135 12.74 -7.36 -1.61
N GLU A 136 13.69 -7.80 -2.44
CA GLU A 136 13.66 -9.09 -3.12
C GLU A 136 13.66 -10.27 -2.15
N ASP A 137 14.53 -10.26 -1.13
CA ASP A 137 14.56 -11.32 -0.12
C ASP A 137 13.28 -11.34 0.71
N TYR A 138 12.71 -10.16 1.00
CA TYR A 138 11.43 -10.06 1.70
C TYR A 138 10.31 -10.71 0.87
N ILE A 139 10.21 -10.40 -0.42
CA ILE A 139 9.23 -10.98 -1.34
C ILE A 139 9.43 -12.50 -1.45
N LYS A 140 10.65 -12.98 -1.72
CA LYS A 140 10.96 -14.42 -1.78
C LYS A 140 10.53 -15.16 -0.53
N ALA A 141 10.74 -14.56 0.63
CA ALA A 141 10.34 -15.15 1.90
C ALA A 141 8.80 -15.17 2.09
N TYR A 142 8.05 -14.26 1.46
CA TYR A 142 6.58 -14.31 1.41
C TYR A 142 6.10 -15.41 0.46
N GLU A 143 6.67 -15.49 -0.74
CA GLU A 143 6.36 -16.50 -1.75
C GLU A 143 6.60 -17.91 -1.19
N ALA A 144 7.76 -18.14 -0.56
CA ALA A 144 8.09 -19.43 0.06
C ALA A 144 7.10 -19.85 1.16
N ARG A 145 6.44 -18.89 1.84
CA ARG A 145 5.46 -19.17 2.90
C ARG A 145 4.06 -19.41 2.38
N THR A 146 3.73 -18.92 1.19
CA THR A 146 2.36 -18.87 0.67
C THR A 146 2.15 -19.68 -0.60
N GLY A 147 3.23 -20.04 -1.30
CA GLY A 147 3.18 -20.66 -2.62
C GLY A 147 2.79 -19.71 -3.75
N ARG A 148 2.60 -18.41 -3.49
CA ARG A 148 2.21 -17.40 -4.49
C ARG A 148 3.41 -16.96 -5.33
N ASN A 149 3.15 -16.52 -6.56
CA ASN A 149 4.10 -15.79 -7.40
C ASN A 149 3.79 -14.29 -7.30
N ALA A 150 4.45 -13.60 -6.36
CA ALA A 150 4.21 -12.19 -6.10
C ALA A 150 4.85 -11.28 -7.16
N ASN A 151 5.88 -11.77 -7.87
CA ASN A 151 6.71 -10.96 -8.75
C ASN A 151 6.13 -10.68 -10.14
N ALA A 152 5.13 -11.45 -10.61
CA ALA A 152 4.64 -11.37 -11.99
C ALA A 152 4.19 -9.95 -12.40
N ASP A 153 3.39 -9.29 -11.54
CA ASP A 153 2.84 -7.95 -11.77
C ASP A 153 3.29 -6.94 -10.70
N TRP A 154 4.48 -7.14 -10.13
CA TRP A 154 4.95 -6.40 -8.95
C TRP A 154 4.93 -4.88 -9.13
N ASN A 155 5.29 -4.40 -10.32
CA ASN A 155 5.29 -2.98 -10.64
C ASN A 155 3.88 -2.38 -10.63
N PHE A 156 2.86 -3.13 -11.05
CA PHE A 156 1.47 -2.69 -10.93
C PHE A 156 1.08 -2.57 -9.45
N TYR A 157 1.34 -3.59 -8.63
CA TYR A 157 0.96 -3.57 -7.21
C TYR A 157 1.64 -2.43 -6.45
N MET A 158 2.90 -2.16 -6.77
CA MET A 158 3.64 -1.04 -6.21
C MET A 158 3.07 0.31 -6.68
N ALA A 159 2.84 0.48 -7.98
CA ALA A 159 2.24 1.71 -8.53
C ALA A 159 0.86 1.98 -7.95
N TYR A 160 0.02 0.94 -7.79
CA TYR A 160 -1.28 1.04 -7.13
C TYR A 160 -1.16 1.58 -5.70
N ASN A 161 -0.22 1.09 -4.90
CA ASN A 161 -0.10 1.51 -3.52
C ASN A 161 0.49 2.92 -3.37
N PHE A 162 1.42 3.32 -4.24
CA PHE A 162 1.87 4.72 -4.34
C PHE A 162 0.73 5.64 -4.78
N PHE A 163 -0.08 5.22 -5.75
CA PHE A 163 -1.30 5.92 -6.15
C PHE A 163 -2.28 6.05 -4.97
N ARG A 164 -2.58 4.95 -4.27
CA ARG A 164 -3.52 4.92 -3.14
C ARG A 164 -3.08 5.92 -2.07
N ILE A 165 -1.82 5.91 -1.66
CA ILE A 165 -1.38 6.82 -0.61
C ILE A 165 -1.32 8.27 -1.09
N ALA A 166 -0.91 8.52 -2.34
CA ALA A 166 -0.94 9.85 -2.91
C ALA A 166 -2.38 10.41 -2.95
N ALA A 167 -3.36 9.58 -3.31
CA ALA A 167 -4.78 9.95 -3.27
C ALA A 167 -5.27 10.26 -1.85
N ILE A 168 -4.84 9.48 -0.84
CA ILE A 168 -5.17 9.74 0.58
C ILE A 168 -4.61 11.09 1.02
N LEU A 169 -3.32 11.36 0.77
CA LEU A 169 -2.67 12.62 1.15
C LEU A 169 -3.25 13.82 0.40
N HIS A 170 -3.60 13.63 -0.88
CA HIS A 170 -4.30 14.64 -1.67
C HIS A 170 -5.67 14.97 -1.09
N GLY A 171 -6.44 13.96 -0.66
CA GLY A 171 -7.70 14.16 0.04
C GLY A 171 -7.56 14.84 1.41
N VAL A 172 -6.46 14.58 2.14
CA VAL A 172 -6.11 15.32 3.37
C VAL A 172 -5.82 16.79 3.05
N ALA A 173 -5.06 17.06 2.00
CA ALA A 173 -4.77 18.43 1.55
C ALA A 173 -6.05 19.18 1.16
N GLN A 174 -6.98 18.53 0.45
CA GLN A 174 -8.28 19.11 0.13
C GLN A 174 -9.07 19.46 1.40
N ARG A 175 -9.20 18.52 2.36
CA ARG A 175 -9.90 18.78 3.63
C ARG A 175 -9.26 19.90 4.45
N ALA A 176 -7.94 20.05 4.36
CA ALA A 176 -7.24 21.14 5.02
C ALA A 176 -7.61 22.51 4.43
N VAL A 177 -7.80 22.60 3.10
CA VAL A 177 -8.33 23.79 2.41
C VAL A 177 -9.79 24.05 2.79
N ASP A 178 -10.61 23.01 2.89
CA ASP A 178 -12.03 23.13 3.22
C ASP A 178 -12.29 23.47 4.71
N GLY A 179 -11.36 23.11 5.60
CA GLY A 179 -11.63 22.90 7.03
C GLY A 179 -10.85 23.77 8.03
N ASN A 180 -10.24 24.89 7.63
CA ASN A 180 -9.51 25.79 8.54
C ASN A 180 -8.26 25.16 9.20
N ALA A 181 -7.72 24.08 8.64
CA ALA A 181 -6.35 23.66 8.97
C ALA A 181 -5.35 24.67 8.42
N SER A 182 -4.11 24.69 8.94
CA SER A 182 -3.14 25.66 8.47
C SER A 182 -2.84 25.43 6.97
N ALA A 183 -2.70 26.51 6.19
CA ALA A 183 -2.33 26.41 4.77
C ALA A 183 -1.01 25.63 4.57
N GLN A 184 -0.17 25.60 5.60
CA GLN A 184 1.08 24.85 5.65
C GLN A 184 0.84 23.32 5.64
N ASP A 185 -0.13 22.82 6.41
CA ASP A 185 -0.47 21.40 6.45
C ASP A 185 -1.03 20.91 5.11
N ALA A 186 -1.86 21.74 4.46
CA ALA A 186 -2.40 21.46 3.13
C ALA A 186 -1.28 21.36 2.08
N ALA A 187 -0.39 22.35 2.04
CA ALA A 187 0.72 22.40 1.11
C ALA A 187 1.71 21.25 1.32
N GLU A 188 2.01 20.89 2.56
CA GLU A 188 2.93 19.80 2.88
C GLU A 188 2.38 18.44 2.42
N ASN A 189 1.10 18.16 2.72
CA ASN A 189 0.46 16.91 2.30
C ASN A 189 0.31 16.82 0.77
N GLY A 190 -0.05 17.92 0.11
CA GLY A 190 -0.12 17.98 -1.36
C GLY A 190 1.25 17.74 -2.01
N LYS A 191 2.33 18.31 -1.45
CA LYS A 191 3.70 18.06 -1.91
C LYS A 191 4.11 16.60 -1.72
N LYS A 192 3.83 16.02 -0.54
CA LYS A 192 4.11 14.60 -0.27
C LYS A 192 3.34 13.68 -1.21
N ALA A 193 2.08 13.99 -1.50
CA ALA A 193 1.26 13.25 -2.46
C ALA A 193 1.93 13.19 -3.84
N GLY A 194 2.41 14.34 -4.35
CA GLY A 194 3.12 14.42 -5.61
C GLY A 194 4.40 13.57 -5.64
N LEU A 195 5.26 13.72 -4.63
CA LEU A 195 6.52 12.99 -4.54
C LEU A 195 6.32 11.46 -4.42
N LEU A 196 5.31 11.01 -3.68
CA LEU A 196 4.99 9.58 -3.61
C LEU A 196 4.42 9.05 -4.93
N ALA A 197 3.57 9.82 -5.61
CA ALA A 197 3.09 9.45 -6.94
C ALA A 197 4.24 9.36 -7.97
N GLU A 198 5.24 10.25 -7.87
CA GLU A 198 6.43 10.20 -8.72
C GLU A 198 7.22 8.89 -8.55
N ILE A 199 7.43 8.42 -7.32
CA ILE A 199 8.10 7.13 -7.07
C ILE A 199 7.32 5.98 -7.71
N GLY A 200 5.99 5.96 -7.53
CA GLY A 200 5.14 4.94 -8.14
C GLY A 200 5.23 4.94 -9.67
N LEU A 201 5.17 6.12 -10.27
CA LEU A 201 5.25 6.29 -11.72
C LEU A 201 6.64 5.95 -12.28
N GLN A 202 7.73 6.31 -11.59
CA GLN A 202 9.09 5.95 -11.99
C GLN A 202 9.28 4.44 -12.04
N GLY A 203 8.70 3.71 -11.08
CA GLY A 203 8.73 2.24 -11.07
C GLY A 203 8.12 1.60 -12.32
N LEU A 204 7.19 2.29 -13.00
CA LEU A 204 6.59 1.82 -14.25
C LEU A 204 7.46 2.09 -15.49
N ARG A 205 8.41 3.05 -15.43
CA ARG A 205 9.22 3.51 -16.57
C ARG A 205 10.53 2.75 -16.76
N ILE A 206 10.88 1.86 -15.84
CA ILE A 206 12.17 1.15 -15.82
C ILE A 206 12.18 -0.07 -16.77
N HIS A 207 11.12 -0.28 -17.56
CA HIS A 207 11.02 -1.36 -18.55
C HIS A 207 10.44 -0.89 -19.88
#